data_AF-A0A2K9ANF1-F1
#
_entry.id   AF-A0A2K9ANF1-F1
#
_cell.length_a   1.000
_cell.length_b   1.000
_cell.length_c   1.000
_cell.angle_alpha   90.00
_cell.angle_beta   90.00
_cell.angle_gamma   90.00
#
_symmetry.space_group_name_H-M   'P 1'
#
loop_
_entity.id
_entity.type
_entity.pdbx_description
1 polymer ?
#
loop_
_entity_poly.entity_id
_entity_poly.type
_entity_poly.pdbx_seq_one_letter_code
_entity_poly.pdbx_strand_id
1 'polypeptide(L)'
;MRDELKYHEYANWKIENHDLLKYLTENNSDLMIRFKHVLDVTDYLYDKLIDEPNFSEDEDQIFETGFYYLFDQIETITELLKPYQNDYKSLELRAKDINLLLAAIDFQNELASADDYDESDMADLIDFEEELTKILQNKEEVSEDMFEKLDHMTYEIFNKMDVEYFPVNDIFLEIADELGIL
;
A
#
# COMPACT_ATOMS: atom_id res chain seq x y z
N MET A 1 24.23 8.05 -13.60
CA MET A 1 23.37 7.59 -14.71
C MET A 1 22.14 7.12 -13.98
N ARG A 2 21.00 7.82 -14.10
CA ARG A 2 19.77 7.40 -13.42
C ARG A 2 19.49 5.96 -13.83
N ASP A 3 19.03 5.14 -12.89
CA ASP A 3 18.65 3.78 -13.24
C ASP A 3 17.35 3.84 -14.04
N GLU A 4 17.45 3.93 -15.36
CA GLU A 4 16.29 4.01 -16.26
C GLU A 4 15.41 2.74 -16.16
N LEU A 5 15.93 1.67 -15.55
CA LEU A 5 15.24 0.39 -15.39
C LEU A 5 13.94 0.54 -14.59
N LYS A 6 13.94 1.24 -13.45
CA LYS A 6 12.76 1.36 -12.58
C LYS A 6 11.57 2.02 -13.25
N TYR A 7 11.80 2.99 -14.14
CA TYR A 7 10.72 3.63 -14.90
C TYR A 7 10.13 2.72 -15.97
N HIS A 8 10.98 1.89 -16.62
CA HIS A 8 10.51 0.86 -17.54
C HIS A 8 9.73 -0.24 -16.80
N GLU A 9 10.18 -0.62 -15.62
CA GLU A 9 9.47 -1.55 -14.74
C GLU A 9 8.10 -1.00 -14.34
N TYR A 10 8.02 0.28 -13.96
CA TYR A 10 6.75 0.94 -13.67
C TYR A 10 5.79 0.94 -14.86
N ALA A 11 6.29 1.30 -16.05
CA ALA A 11 5.48 1.29 -17.27
C ALA A 11 4.93 -0.10 -17.59
N ASN A 12 5.75 -1.14 -17.46
CA ASN A 12 5.33 -2.53 -17.65
C ASN A 12 4.32 -2.95 -16.58
N TRP A 13 4.58 -2.64 -15.31
CA TRP A 13 3.69 -2.93 -14.20
C TRP A 13 2.31 -2.28 -14.38
N LYS A 14 2.23 -1.04 -14.89
CA LYS A 14 0.95 -0.39 -15.23
C LYS A 14 0.21 -1.11 -16.35
N ILE A 15 0.92 -1.67 -17.34
CA ILE A 15 0.32 -2.44 -18.43
C ILE A 15 -0.22 -3.78 -17.90
N GLU A 16 0.57 -4.48 -17.09
CA GLU A 16 0.21 -5.77 -16.48
C GLU A 16 -1.01 -5.64 -15.57
N ASN A 17 -1.10 -4.54 -14.82
CA ASN A 17 -2.17 -4.26 -13.87
C ASN A 17 -3.26 -3.33 -14.41
N HIS A 18 -3.29 -3.08 -15.72
CA HIS A 18 -4.17 -2.08 -16.34
C HIS A 18 -5.64 -2.25 -15.95
N ASP A 19 -6.17 -3.47 -16.03
CA ASP A 19 -7.59 -3.74 -15.77
C ASP A 19 -7.97 -3.48 -14.30
N LEU A 20 -7.10 -3.85 -13.37
CA LEU A 20 -7.30 -3.59 -11.94
C LEU A 20 -7.18 -2.10 -11.64
N LEU A 21 -6.09 -1.45 -12.06
CA LEU A 21 -5.87 -0.01 -11.84
C LEU A 21 -7.01 0.83 -12.42
N LYS A 22 -7.48 0.47 -13.61
CA LYS A 22 -8.62 1.13 -14.25
C LYS A 22 -9.90 0.93 -13.44
N TYR A 23 -10.18 -0.29 -12.97
CA TYR A 23 -11.35 -0.54 -12.11
C TYR A 23 -11.29 0.32 -10.84
N LEU A 24 -10.15 0.29 -10.16
CA LEU A 24 -9.94 1.00 -8.90
C LEU A 24 -10.17 2.52 -9.06
N THR A 25 -9.55 3.11 -10.09
CA THR A 25 -9.62 4.56 -10.36
C THR A 25 -10.98 5.02 -10.89
N GLU A 26 -11.56 4.34 -11.89
CA GLU A 26 -12.83 4.76 -12.50
C GLU A 26 -14.03 4.60 -11.56
N ASN A 27 -13.95 3.71 -10.58
CA ASN A 27 -15.05 3.45 -9.63
C ASN A 27 -14.88 4.18 -8.29
N ASN A 28 -13.82 4.97 -8.09
CA ASN A 28 -13.45 5.52 -6.77
C ASN A 28 -13.45 4.41 -5.70
N SER A 29 -12.75 3.32 -5.98
CA SER A 29 -12.75 2.12 -5.14
C SER A 29 -12.26 2.43 -3.72
N ASP A 30 -12.97 1.88 -2.73
CA ASP A 30 -12.59 1.96 -1.33
C ASP A 30 -11.31 1.14 -1.05
N LEU A 31 -10.91 0.24 -1.95
CA LEU A 31 -9.64 -0.48 -1.88
C LEU A 31 -8.44 0.47 -2.03
N MET A 32 -8.61 1.64 -2.64
CA MET A 32 -7.51 2.59 -2.87
C MET A 32 -7.25 3.54 -1.71
N ILE A 33 -8.05 3.52 -0.65
CA ILE A 33 -8.03 4.59 0.35
C ILE A 33 -6.65 4.77 1.00
N ARG A 34 -5.85 3.70 1.06
CA ARG A 34 -4.49 3.66 1.63
C ARG A 34 -3.36 3.94 0.62
N PHE A 35 -3.63 4.07 -0.67
CA PHE A 35 -2.55 4.31 -1.65
C PHE A 35 -2.95 5.24 -2.79
N LYS A 36 -4.11 5.91 -2.69
CA LYS A 36 -4.60 6.83 -3.71
C LYS A 36 -3.58 7.93 -3.99
N HIS A 37 -3.11 8.62 -2.96
CA HIS A 37 -2.18 9.73 -3.13
C HIS A 37 -0.80 9.24 -3.59
N VAL A 38 -0.42 8.03 -3.18
CA VAL A 38 0.79 7.37 -3.68
C VAL A 38 0.71 7.16 -5.19
N LEU A 39 -0.42 6.67 -5.70
CA LEU A 39 -0.64 6.50 -7.14
C LEU A 39 -0.61 7.84 -7.86
N ASP A 40 -1.35 8.84 -7.36
CA ASP A 40 -1.47 10.17 -7.97
C ASP A 40 -0.08 10.85 -8.14
N VAL A 41 0.74 10.83 -7.08
CA VAL A 41 2.10 11.41 -7.10
C VAL A 41 3.04 10.59 -8.00
N THR A 42 3.00 9.27 -7.90
CA THR A 42 3.90 8.41 -8.69
C THR A 42 3.62 8.56 -10.19
N ASP A 43 2.36 8.62 -10.58
CA ASP A 43 1.95 8.87 -11.97
C ASP A 43 2.40 10.26 -12.43
N TYR A 44 2.20 11.29 -11.61
CA TYR A 44 2.64 12.65 -11.91
C TYR A 44 4.16 12.73 -12.13
N LEU A 45 4.95 12.10 -11.26
CA LEU A 45 6.41 12.11 -11.36
C LEU A 45 6.89 11.34 -12.58
N TYR A 46 6.23 10.23 -12.93
CA TYR A 46 6.52 9.49 -14.16
C TYR A 46 6.26 10.32 -15.42
N ASP A 47 5.13 11.02 -15.50
CA ASP A 47 4.81 11.90 -16.62
C ASP A 47 5.80 13.07 -16.71
N LYS A 48 6.14 13.68 -15.56
CA LYS A 48 7.13 14.75 -15.49
C LYS A 48 8.51 14.32 -15.98
N LEU A 49 8.94 13.10 -15.65
CA LEU A 49 10.22 12.55 -16.12
C LEU A 49 10.31 12.50 -17.65
N ILE A 50 9.20 12.20 -18.33
CA ILE A 50 9.14 12.11 -19.80
C ILE A 50 9.27 13.52 -20.42
N ASP A 51 8.63 14.50 -19.81
CA ASP A 51 8.50 15.85 -20.37
C ASP A 51 9.64 16.81 -19.96
N GLU A 52 10.30 16.57 -18.83
CA GLU A 52 11.28 17.48 -18.24
C GLU A 52 12.71 16.93 -18.14
N PRO A 53 13.73 17.64 -18.66
CA PRO A 53 15.12 17.20 -18.58
C PRO A 53 15.73 17.30 -17.15
N ASN A 54 15.09 18.03 -16.23
CA ASN A 54 15.66 18.42 -14.93
C ASN A 54 15.04 17.71 -13.72
N PHE A 55 14.62 16.45 -13.89
CA PHE A 55 14.13 15.63 -12.77
C PHE A 55 15.19 15.52 -11.63
N SER A 56 14.83 15.90 -10.43
CA SER A 56 15.76 15.95 -9.29
C SER A 56 16.03 14.56 -8.69
N GLU A 57 17.05 14.47 -7.84
CA GLU A 57 17.29 13.24 -7.06
C GLU A 57 16.19 13.00 -6.02
N ASP A 58 15.63 14.07 -5.43
CA ASP A 58 14.52 13.97 -4.47
C ASP A 58 13.25 13.43 -5.16
N GLU A 59 12.91 13.94 -6.34
CA GLU A 59 11.79 13.41 -7.15
C GLU A 59 12.01 11.94 -7.55
N ASP A 60 13.25 11.57 -7.84
CA ASP A 60 13.62 10.19 -8.16
C ASP A 60 13.45 9.24 -6.97
N GLN A 61 13.77 9.70 -5.77
CA GLN A 61 13.56 8.95 -4.54
C GLN A 61 12.07 8.83 -4.20
N ILE A 62 11.30 9.92 -4.31
CA ILE A 62 9.85 9.91 -4.07
C ILE A 62 9.16 8.95 -5.05
N PHE A 63 9.52 9.01 -6.34
CA PHE A 63 8.99 8.09 -7.34
C PHE A 63 9.30 6.63 -7.00
N GLU A 64 10.54 6.33 -6.63
CA GLU A 64 10.97 4.96 -6.31
C GLU A 64 10.24 4.40 -5.09
N THR A 65 10.15 5.19 -4.01
CA THR A 65 9.38 4.81 -2.82
C THR A 65 7.90 4.59 -3.15
N GLY A 66 7.30 5.49 -3.93
CA GLY A 66 5.89 5.39 -4.32
C GLY A 66 5.63 4.18 -5.20
N PHE A 67 6.51 3.90 -6.17
CA PHE A 67 6.39 2.74 -7.04
C PHE A 67 6.46 1.43 -6.25
N TYR A 68 7.48 1.23 -5.41
CA TYR A 68 7.60 -0.02 -4.66
C TYR A 68 6.43 -0.21 -3.69
N TYR A 69 5.96 0.85 -3.05
CA TYR A 69 4.75 0.77 -2.22
C TYR A 69 3.53 0.33 -3.05
N LEU A 70 3.28 0.96 -4.20
CA LEU A 70 2.16 0.60 -5.08
C LEU A 70 2.28 -0.84 -5.58
N PHE A 71 3.49 -1.29 -5.90
CA PHE A 71 3.75 -2.65 -6.33
C PHE A 71 3.27 -3.65 -5.27
N ASP A 72 3.68 -3.48 -4.02
CA ASP A 72 3.32 -4.38 -2.91
C ASP A 72 1.80 -4.37 -2.62
N GLN A 73 1.18 -3.18 -2.62
CA GLN A 73 -0.26 -3.04 -2.39
C GLN A 73 -1.07 -3.74 -3.50
N ILE A 74 -0.69 -3.54 -4.77
CA ILE A 74 -1.39 -4.12 -5.92
C ILE A 74 -1.13 -5.62 -6.04
N GLU A 75 0.07 -6.11 -5.75
CA GLU A 75 0.34 -7.55 -5.68
C GLU A 75 -0.53 -8.22 -4.60
N THR A 76 -0.63 -7.60 -3.41
CA THR A 76 -1.48 -8.12 -2.32
C THR A 76 -2.95 -8.20 -2.75
N ILE A 77 -3.48 -7.13 -3.36
CA ILE A 77 -4.85 -7.12 -3.89
C ILE A 77 -5.02 -8.17 -5.00
N THR A 78 -4.03 -8.34 -5.86
CA THR A 78 -4.05 -9.30 -6.97
C THR A 78 -4.05 -10.75 -6.48
N GLU A 79 -3.29 -11.07 -5.44
CA GLU A 79 -3.35 -12.38 -4.78
C GLU A 79 -4.72 -12.63 -4.15
N LEU A 80 -5.29 -11.63 -3.47
CA LEU A 80 -6.63 -11.71 -2.90
C LEU A 80 -7.74 -11.82 -3.96
N LEU A 81 -7.51 -11.41 -5.21
CA LEU A 81 -8.49 -11.59 -6.29
C LEU A 81 -8.63 -13.05 -6.75
N LYS A 82 -7.60 -13.89 -6.57
CA LYS A 82 -7.60 -15.26 -7.09
C LYS A 82 -8.76 -16.11 -6.55
N PRO A 83 -9.04 -16.16 -5.23
CA PRO A 83 -10.22 -16.86 -4.70
C PRO A 83 -11.55 -16.27 -5.18
N TYR A 84 -11.56 -14.99 -5.57
CA TYR A 84 -12.72 -14.28 -6.09
C TYR A 84 -12.86 -14.43 -7.61
N GLN A 85 -12.05 -15.27 -8.26
CA GLN A 85 -12.09 -15.53 -9.70
C GLN A 85 -11.93 -14.24 -10.53
N ASN A 86 -11.11 -13.31 -10.04
CA ASN A 86 -10.90 -11.98 -10.63
C ASN A 86 -12.18 -11.12 -10.71
N ASP A 87 -13.17 -11.37 -9.86
CA ASP A 87 -14.35 -10.51 -9.73
C ASP A 87 -14.06 -9.32 -8.79
N TYR A 88 -13.68 -8.19 -9.39
CA TYR A 88 -13.40 -6.95 -8.68
C TYR A 88 -14.56 -6.47 -7.81
N LYS A 89 -15.82 -6.69 -8.23
CA LYS A 89 -16.98 -6.24 -7.46
C LYS A 89 -17.15 -7.02 -6.16
N SER A 90 -16.92 -8.33 -6.22
CA SER A 90 -17.00 -9.17 -5.03
C SER A 90 -15.90 -8.83 -4.04
N LEU A 91 -14.72 -8.44 -4.52
CA LEU A 91 -13.62 -7.98 -3.68
C LEU A 91 -13.90 -6.60 -3.07
N GLU A 92 -14.46 -5.68 -3.86
CA GLU A 92 -14.86 -4.33 -3.41
C GLU A 92 -15.80 -4.38 -2.20
N LEU A 93 -16.72 -5.34 -2.15
CA LEU A 93 -17.61 -5.54 -0.99
C LEU A 93 -16.85 -5.87 0.31
N ARG A 94 -15.59 -6.25 0.21
CA ARG A 94 -14.68 -6.57 1.32
C ARG A 94 -13.61 -5.49 1.51
N ALA A 95 -13.75 -4.32 0.89
CA ALA A 95 -12.71 -3.29 0.91
C ALA A 95 -12.28 -2.88 2.32
N LYS A 96 -13.22 -2.75 3.27
CA LYS A 96 -12.89 -2.45 4.68
C LYS A 96 -11.92 -3.49 5.28
N ASP A 97 -12.19 -4.77 5.04
CA ASP A 97 -11.43 -5.88 5.59
C ASP A 97 -10.07 -6.04 4.89
N ILE A 98 -10.01 -5.71 3.60
CA ILE A 98 -8.77 -5.72 2.84
C ILE A 98 -7.88 -4.57 3.27
N ASN A 99 -8.44 -3.38 3.50
CA ASN A 99 -7.69 -2.26 4.06
C ASN A 99 -7.15 -2.56 5.47
N LEU A 100 -7.81 -3.41 6.26
CA LEU A 100 -7.27 -3.90 7.53
C LEU A 100 -6.02 -4.77 7.31
N LEU A 101 -6.04 -5.65 6.30
CA LEU A 101 -4.88 -6.46 5.93
C LEU A 101 -3.72 -5.60 5.44
N LEU A 102 -3.99 -4.67 4.54
CA LEU A 102 -2.99 -3.75 4.01
C LEU A 102 -2.38 -2.90 5.12
N ALA A 103 -3.19 -2.44 6.10
CA ALA A 103 -2.68 -1.75 7.27
C ALA A 103 -1.75 -2.64 8.12
N ALA A 104 -2.10 -3.91 8.35
CA ALA A 104 -1.24 -4.84 9.07
C ALA A 104 0.13 -5.02 8.39
N ILE A 105 0.14 -5.13 7.07
CA ILE A 105 1.38 -5.22 6.26
C ILE A 105 2.17 -3.91 6.37
N ASP A 106 1.51 -2.74 6.30
CA ASP A 106 2.18 -1.44 6.48
C ASP A 106 2.87 -1.37 7.86
N PHE A 107 2.23 -1.85 8.92
CA PHE A 107 2.83 -1.88 10.26
C PHE A 107 4.01 -2.83 10.36
N GLN A 108 3.96 -3.98 9.68
CA GLN A 108 5.12 -4.88 9.60
C GLN A 108 6.29 -4.21 8.89
N ASN A 109 6.05 -3.54 7.77
CA ASN A 109 7.09 -2.83 7.02
C ASN A 109 7.72 -1.71 7.86
N GLU A 110 6.90 -0.94 8.58
CA GLU A 110 7.38 0.08 9.50
C GLU A 110 8.25 -0.55 10.60
N LEU A 111 7.75 -1.61 11.25
CA LEU A 111 8.48 -2.30 12.32
C LEU A 111 9.80 -2.87 11.82
N ALA A 112 9.84 -3.44 10.61
CA ALA A 112 11.03 -3.97 9.98
C ALA A 112 12.07 -2.90 9.64
N SER A 113 11.63 -1.64 9.46
CA SER A 113 12.52 -0.50 9.22
C SER A 113 13.17 0.04 10.49
N ALA A 114 12.66 -0.34 11.67
CA ALA A 114 13.22 0.08 12.94
C ALA A 114 14.51 -0.69 13.29
N ASP A 115 15.49 0.01 13.87
CA ASP A 115 16.82 -0.53 14.16
C ASP A 115 16.82 -1.68 15.20
N ASP A 116 15.86 -1.70 16.13
CA ASP A 116 15.79 -2.65 17.25
C ASP A 116 14.32 -2.92 17.65
N TYR A 117 13.64 -3.74 16.85
CA TYR A 117 12.28 -4.21 17.15
C TYR A 117 12.28 -5.59 17.82
N ASP A 118 11.24 -5.87 18.62
CA ASP A 118 11.08 -7.20 19.24
C ASP A 118 10.59 -8.21 18.19
N GLU A 119 11.33 -9.30 18.00
CA GLU A 119 10.95 -10.38 17.09
C GLU A 119 9.57 -10.97 17.44
N SER A 120 9.14 -10.95 18.70
CA SER A 120 7.80 -11.41 19.06
C SER A 120 6.71 -10.45 18.58
N ASP A 121 6.97 -9.15 18.62
CA ASP A 121 6.01 -8.13 18.15
C ASP A 121 5.82 -8.26 16.62
N MET A 122 6.89 -8.56 15.87
CA MET A 122 6.79 -8.90 14.44
C MET A 122 6.04 -10.21 14.20
N ALA A 123 6.33 -11.25 14.98
CA ALA A 123 5.63 -12.53 14.85
C ALA A 123 4.12 -12.39 15.10
N ASP A 124 3.70 -11.57 16.06
CA ASP A 124 2.28 -11.31 16.34
C ASP A 124 1.57 -10.63 15.15
N LEU A 125 2.25 -9.69 14.46
CA LEU A 125 1.72 -9.04 13.26
C LEU A 125 1.63 -10.01 12.06
N ILE A 126 2.62 -10.88 11.88
CA ILE A 126 2.62 -11.92 10.84
C ILE A 126 1.49 -12.92 11.09
N ASP A 127 1.33 -13.39 12.33
CA ASP A 127 0.25 -14.31 12.71
C ASP A 127 -1.13 -13.68 12.46
N PHE A 128 -1.28 -12.37 12.72
CA PHE A 128 -2.50 -11.62 12.42
C PHE A 128 -2.76 -11.52 10.90
N GLU A 129 -1.75 -11.17 10.11
CA GLU A 129 -1.85 -11.11 8.65
C GLU A 129 -2.24 -12.46 8.06
N GLU A 130 -1.60 -13.55 8.51
CA GLU A 130 -1.91 -14.90 8.07
C GLU A 130 -3.35 -15.31 8.42
N GLU A 131 -3.81 -15.00 9.62
CA GLU A 131 -5.17 -15.26 10.09
C GLU A 131 -6.19 -14.51 9.20
N LEU A 132 -6.00 -13.20 9.04
CA LEU A 132 -6.89 -12.35 8.26
C LEU A 132 -6.91 -12.74 6.77
N THR A 133 -5.75 -13.07 6.20
CA THR A 133 -5.63 -13.56 4.83
C THR A 133 -6.45 -14.84 4.62
N LYS A 134 -6.38 -15.80 5.54
CA LYS A 134 -7.16 -17.05 5.46
C LYS A 134 -8.66 -16.76 5.49
N ILE A 135 -9.12 -15.87 6.36
CA ILE A 135 -10.53 -15.45 6.45
C ILE A 135 -10.99 -14.82 5.13
N LEU A 136 -10.21 -13.89 4.58
CA LEU A 136 -10.50 -13.21 3.31
C LEU A 136 -10.54 -14.17 2.12
N GLN A 137 -9.58 -15.09 2.02
CA GLN A 137 -9.50 -16.09 0.96
C GLN A 137 -10.66 -17.11 1.03
N ASN A 138 -11.06 -17.49 2.25
CA ASN A 138 -12.23 -18.34 2.48
C ASN A 138 -13.56 -17.60 2.31
N LYS A 139 -13.52 -16.27 2.12
CA LYS A 139 -14.68 -15.39 2.01
C LYS A 139 -15.55 -15.40 3.27
N GLU A 140 -14.92 -15.65 4.41
CA GLU A 140 -15.53 -15.60 5.73
C GLU A 140 -15.65 -14.15 6.20
N GLU A 141 -16.55 -13.87 7.15
CA GLU A 141 -16.75 -12.54 7.72
C GLU A 141 -15.60 -12.20 8.69
N VAL A 142 -15.05 -10.99 8.57
CA VAL A 142 -14.05 -10.48 9.51
C VAL A 142 -14.78 -9.84 10.69
N SER A 143 -14.51 -10.31 11.90
CA SER A 143 -15.17 -9.78 13.10
C SER A 143 -14.65 -8.38 13.46
N GLU A 144 -15.48 -7.59 14.14
CA GLU A 144 -15.07 -6.28 14.67
C GLU A 144 -13.87 -6.40 15.63
N ASP A 145 -13.82 -7.48 16.43
CA ASP A 145 -12.70 -7.79 17.32
C ASP A 145 -11.34 -7.83 16.61
N MET A 146 -11.28 -8.14 15.30
CA MET A 146 -10.01 -8.11 14.56
C MET A 146 -9.48 -6.70 14.34
N PHE A 147 -10.36 -5.72 14.17
CA PHE A 147 -9.96 -4.32 14.06
C PHE A 147 -9.39 -3.85 15.40
N GLU A 148 -10.09 -4.13 16.51
CA GLU A 148 -9.60 -3.81 17.85
C GLU A 148 -8.29 -4.52 18.19
N LYS A 149 -8.12 -5.77 17.74
CA LYS A 149 -6.88 -6.54 17.92
C LYS A 149 -5.69 -5.85 17.24
N LEU A 150 -5.83 -5.41 15.99
CA LEU A 150 -4.75 -4.71 15.28
C LEU A 150 -4.44 -3.36 15.94
N ASP A 151 -5.48 -2.59 16.29
CA ASP A 151 -5.33 -1.29 16.95
C ASP A 151 -4.56 -1.45 18.28
N HIS A 152 -4.92 -2.45 19.09
CA HIS A 152 -4.25 -2.70 20.37
C HIS A 152 -2.80 -3.17 20.18
N MET A 153 -2.55 -4.14 19.30
CA MET A 153 -1.19 -4.63 19.02
C MET A 153 -0.29 -3.48 18.56
N THR A 154 -0.72 -2.73 17.56
CA THR A 154 0.11 -1.67 16.98
C THR A 154 0.34 -0.54 17.96
N TYR A 155 -0.67 -0.17 18.75
CA TYR A 155 -0.50 0.77 19.85
C TYR A 155 0.57 0.29 20.84
N GLU A 156 0.50 -0.97 21.30
CA GLU A 156 1.49 -1.49 22.25
C GLU A 156 2.90 -1.52 21.64
N ILE A 157 3.05 -1.96 20.40
CA ILE A 157 4.34 -2.05 19.71
C ILE A 157 4.98 -0.66 19.58
N PHE A 158 4.31 0.27 18.90
CA PHE A 158 4.90 1.58 18.60
C PHE A 158 5.03 2.48 19.84
N ASN A 159 4.14 2.34 20.83
CA ASN A 159 4.27 3.07 22.09
C ASN A 159 5.45 2.57 22.95
N LYS A 160 5.85 1.29 22.87
CA LYS A 160 7.09 0.81 23.53
C LYS A 160 8.34 1.42 22.90
N MET A 161 8.29 1.68 21.60
CA MET A 161 9.43 2.14 20.80
C MET A 161 9.57 3.67 20.79
N ASP A 162 8.58 4.42 21.30
CA ASP A 162 8.52 5.88 21.23
C ASP A 162 8.60 6.41 19.79
N VAL A 163 7.96 5.68 18.86
CA VAL A 163 7.92 6.02 17.42
C VAL A 163 6.53 6.55 17.07
N GLU A 164 6.48 7.72 16.43
CA GLU A 164 5.26 8.22 15.79
C GLU A 164 5.12 7.57 14.41
N TYR A 165 4.07 6.77 14.22
CA TYR A 165 3.75 6.16 12.93
C TYR A 165 3.03 7.15 12.01
N PHE A 166 3.54 7.29 10.79
CA PHE A 166 2.92 8.08 9.73
C PHE A 166 2.60 7.17 8.53
N PRO A 167 1.30 6.99 8.17
CA PRO A 167 0.94 6.22 6.98
C PRO A 167 1.60 6.79 5.72
N VAL A 168 2.11 5.91 4.85
CA VAL A 168 2.73 6.30 3.57
C VAL A 168 1.79 7.18 2.75
N ASN A 169 0.49 6.86 2.72
CA ASN A 169 -0.52 7.66 2.04
C ASN A 169 -0.59 9.11 2.53
N ASP A 170 -0.38 9.35 3.83
CA ASP A 170 -0.46 10.69 4.43
C ASP A 170 0.80 11.50 4.07
N ILE A 171 1.97 10.87 4.06
CA ILE A 171 3.21 11.47 3.54
C ILE A 171 3.03 11.87 2.08
N PHE A 172 2.46 10.97 1.26
CA PHE A 172 2.20 11.25 -0.15
C PHE A 172 1.08 12.26 -0.38
N LEU A 173 0.13 12.41 0.55
CA LEU A 173 -0.86 13.49 0.51
C LEU A 173 -0.18 14.86 0.67
N GLU A 174 0.76 14.99 1.60
CA GLU A 174 1.52 16.23 1.78
C GLU A 174 2.35 16.56 0.52
N ILE A 175 3.03 15.57 -0.04
CA ILE A 175 3.77 15.72 -1.30
C ILE A 175 2.84 16.13 -2.46
N ALA A 176 1.65 15.53 -2.54
CA ALA A 176 0.66 15.88 -3.57
C ALA A 176 0.21 17.34 -3.47
N ASP A 177 0.03 17.87 -2.26
CA ASP A 177 -0.28 19.28 -2.02
C ASP A 177 0.88 20.19 -2.45
N GLU A 178 2.12 19.85 -2.07
CA GLU A 178 3.31 20.61 -2.46
C GLU A 178 3.54 20.67 -3.99
N LEU A 179 3.24 19.57 -4.69
CA LEU A 179 3.32 19.46 -6.14
C LEU A 179 2.12 20.10 -6.87
N GLY A 180 1.05 20.48 -6.15
CA GLY A 180 -0.16 21.05 -6.72
C GLY A 180 -1.01 20.07 -7.51
N ILE A 181 -1.04 18.80 -7.09
CA ILE A 181 -1.79 17.69 -7.72
C ILE A 181 -3.26 17.66 -7.22
N LEU A 182 -3.54 18.23 -6.05
CA LEU A 182 -4.85 18.25 -5.37
C LEU A 182 -5.77 19.41 -5.79
#